data_AF-A0A3N5SFX8-F1
#
_entry.id   AF-A0A3N5SFX8-F1
#
_cell.length_a   1.000
_cell.length_b   1.000
_cell.length_c   1.000
_cell.angle_alpha   90.00
_cell.angle_beta   90.00
_cell.angle_gamma   90.00
#
_symmetry.space_group_name_H-M   'P 1'
#
loop_
_entity.id
_entity.type
_entity.pdbx_description
1 polymer ?
#
loop_
_entity_poly.entity_id
_entity_poly.type
_entity_poly.pdbx_seq_one_letter_code
_entity_poly.pdbx_strand_id
1 'polypeptide(L)'
;VGGCCGTTPEHLAKLVARVKGEPTAQRPPLEREPQTQPAASSGMRAVDLRQSPPPTLIGERVNSQGSRKIKRLLLDSNYDEIVQVAQQQVDSGAHILDVCVALTERPDEAAQMQEVVKRLSMAVETPLMIDSTEADVIEAALSLYPGRGLINSVNLENGRLRVDAVLPIARKHGAAVVALTIDEIGMAKTAERKLEVARQIHDIAVNEYDLAPEDLIFDTLTFTLATGDPEMADSAVETIEGIKLIKAELPAVLTSLGVSNVSFGLGPAARAVLNSVFLYHCVDAGLDMAIVNPAHITPYAEIPDDQRKLANALIFNEHPNALAEYIQYFEEHSVAVGDDEQADPTEGMTAEEALHWQIVHRKKEGVEALIDTCLTRQDAVGVLNNVLLPAMKEVGDKFGAGELILPFVLQSAEVMKKSVAYLENFLERKEGTSKGVIVLATVYGDVHDIGKNLVRTILSNNGYTVHDLGKQTPANTIIDAAIEHNADAIGLSALLVSTSKQMPLIVNELARRGLEFPVLIGGAAINRAFGRRILFLEDSGQPYGSGVFYCKDAFEGLDVMEQLTVPTKREELLDRIVAESYEEAGKSRPPVRDRRQPGQHSTVSPAPHIPTP
;
A
#
# COMPACT_ATOMS: atom_id res chain seq x y z
N VAL A 1 -33.35 6.75 3.23
CA VAL A 1 -33.03 7.64 4.37
C VAL A 1 -34.02 7.36 5.48
N GLY A 2 -33.57 7.21 6.72
CA GLY A 2 -34.41 6.75 7.84
C GLY A 2 -33.93 7.28 9.19
N GLY A 3 -34.26 6.58 10.27
CA GLY A 3 -33.89 6.93 11.63
C GLY A 3 -33.10 5.84 12.35
N CYS A 4 -32.40 6.24 13.41
CA CYS A 4 -31.72 5.36 14.38
C CYS A 4 -31.99 5.90 15.80
N CYS A 5 -31.06 5.71 16.73
CA CYS A 5 -31.14 6.19 18.11
C CYS A 5 -31.44 7.68 18.18
N GLY A 6 -32.47 8.06 18.94
CA GLY A 6 -32.91 9.46 19.09
C GLY A 6 -33.84 9.97 17.99
N THR A 7 -34.14 9.16 16.96
CA THR A 7 -35.10 9.56 15.93
C THR A 7 -36.52 9.48 16.46
N THR A 8 -37.23 10.60 16.45
CA THR A 8 -38.65 10.69 16.85
C THR A 8 -39.58 10.76 15.64
N PRO A 9 -40.89 10.53 15.82
CA PRO A 9 -41.87 10.73 14.74
C PRO A 9 -41.83 12.14 14.12
N GLU A 10 -41.48 13.18 14.88
CA GLU A 10 -41.34 14.56 14.38
C GLU A 10 -40.15 14.71 13.42
N HIS A 11 -39.03 14.05 13.72
CA HIS A 11 -37.88 13.98 12.82
C HIS A 11 -38.24 13.29 11.53
N LEU A 12 -38.95 12.14 11.62
CA LEU A 12 -39.43 11.42 10.44
C LEU A 12 -40.45 12.23 9.66
N ALA A 13 -41.34 13.00 10.31
CA ALA A 13 -42.31 13.86 9.62
C ALA A 13 -41.61 14.95 8.80
N LYS A 14 -40.57 15.61 9.36
CA LYS A 14 -39.75 16.58 8.63
C LYS A 14 -38.96 15.93 7.50
N LEU A 15 -38.39 14.75 7.74
CA LEU A 15 -37.66 13.97 6.72
C LEU A 15 -38.58 13.58 5.56
N VAL A 16 -39.74 13.03 5.88
CA VAL A 16 -40.77 12.66 4.90
C VAL A 16 -41.24 13.89 4.14
N ALA A 17 -41.48 15.03 4.79
CA ALA A 17 -41.87 16.27 4.12
C ALA A 17 -40.79 16.76 3.14
N ARG A 18 -39.51 16.68 3.52
CA ARG A 18 -38.38 17.07 2.66
C ARG A 18 -38.14 16.11 1.50
N VAL A 19 -38.32 14.81 1.72
CA VAL A 19 -38.13 13.77 0.69
C VAL A 19 -39.36 13.64 -0.23
N LYS A 20 -40.58 13.94 0.26
CA LYS A 20 -41.84 13.96 -0.51
C LYS A 20 -42.10 15.26 -1.28
N GLY A 21 -41.15 16.20 -1.28
CA GLY A 21 -41.27 17.48 -1.98
C GLY A 21 -41.34 17.39 -3.51
N GLU A 22 -41.10 16.21 -4.11
CA GLU A 22 -41.44 15.94 -5.51
C GLU A 22 -42.42 14.77 -5.65
N PRO A 23 -43.41 14.86 -6.56
CA PRO A 23 -44.37 13.80 -6.85
C PRO A 23 -43.69 12.66 -7.61
N THR A 24 -42.84 11.89 -6.91
CA THR A 24 -42.04 10.80 -7.48
C THR A 24 -42.22 9.52 -6.67
N ALA A 25 -43.47 9.21 -6.32
CA ALA A 25 -43.86 7.90 -5.78
C ALA A 25 -43.69 6.74 -6.80
N GLN A 26 -43.12 7.01 -7.98
CA GLN A 26 -42.85 6.06 -9.05
C GLN A 26 -41.47 6.26 -9.70
N ARG A 27 -40.47 6.83 -9.00
CA ARG A 27 -39.10 6.73 -9.54
C ARG A 27 -38.62 5.29 -9.32
N PRO A 28 -38.35 4.51 -10.39
CA PRO A 28 -37.67 3.23 -10.22
C PRO A 28 -36.36 3.47 -9.47
N PRO A 29 -35.84 2.50 -8.70
CA PRO A 29 -34.48 2.57 -8.19
C PRO A 29 -33.55 2.98 -9.33
N LEU A 30 -32.65 3.93 -9.08
CA LEU A 30 -31.61 4.25 -10.06
C LEU A 30 -30.89 2.94 -10.42
N GLU A 31 -30.77 2.66 -11.71
CA GLU A 31 -29.95 1.56 -12.19
C GLU A 31 -28.53 1.79 -11.67
N ARG A 32 -27.97 0.76 -11.04
CA ARG A 32 -26.60 0.77 -10.55
C ARG A 32 -25.79 -0.13 -11.47
N GLU A 33 -24.65 0.36 -11.90
CA GLU A 33 -23.61 -0.43 -12.54
C GLU A 33 -22.50 -0.62 -11.50
N PRO A 34 -22.65 -1.59 -10.55
CA PRO A 34 -21.59 -1.85 -9.59
C PRO A 34 -20.35 -2.36 -10.34
N GLN A 35 -19.21 -1.73 -10.10
CA GLN A 35 -17.93 -2.31 -10.50
C GLN A 35 -17.58 -3.38 -9.48
N THR A 36 -17.56 -4.64 -9.91
CA THR A 36 -17.06 -5.73 -9.07
C THR A 36 -15.54 -5.69 -9.06
N GLN A 37 -14.97 -5.81 -7.87
CA GLN A 37 -13.53 -6.00 -7.68
C GLN A 37 -13.36 -7.36 -7.00
N PRO A 38 -12.61 -8.30 -7.59
CA PRO A 38 -12.34 -9.57 -6.94
C PRO A 38 -11.53 -9.30 -5.68
N ALA A 39 -12.14 -9.51 -4.52
CA ALA A 39 -11.56 -9.22 -3.22
C ALA A 39 -11.90 -10.32 -2.22
N ALA A 40 -11.02 -10.55 -1.25
CA ALA A 40 -11.30 -11.30 -0.03
C ALA A 40 -11.39 -10.33 1.15
N SER A 41 -12.01 -10.74 2.25
CA SER A 41 -12.10 -9.89 3.44
C SER A 41 -12.00 -10.66 4.74
N SER A 42 -11.39 -10.03 5.73
CA SER A 42 -11.52 -10.37 7.13
C SER A 42 -12.65 -9.55 7.78
N GLY A 43 -12.82 -9.71 9.09
CA GLY A 43 -13.71 -8.83 9.86
C GLY A 43 -13.20 -7.39 9.98
N MET A 44 -11.95 -7.12 9.59
CA MET A 44 -11.28 -5.83 9.76
C MET A 44 -10.99 -5.12 8.44
N ARG A 45 -10.71 -5.86 7.37
CA ARG A 45 -10.22 -5.30 6.10
C ARG A 45 -10.61 -6.15 4.90
N ALA A 46 -10.85 -5.49 3.76
CA ALA A 46 -10.91 -6.13 2.45
C ALA A 46 -9.58 -5.98 1.71
N VAL A 47 -9.21 -7.01 0.95
CA VAL A 47 -7.98 -7.11 0.16
C VAL A 47 -8.34 -7.57 -1.24
N ASP A 48 -7.93 -6.82 -2.25
CA ASP A 48 -8.11 -7.22 -3.65
C ASP A 48 -7.30 -8.49 -3.94
N LEU A 49 -7.92 -9.48 -4.59
CA LEU A 49 -7.25 -10.71 -5.00
C LEU A 49 -6.22 -10.46 -6.10
N ARG A 50 -6.32 -9.33 -6.81
CA ARG A 50 -5.35 -8.87 -7.80
C ARG A 50 -4.63 -7.62 -7.31
N GLN A 51 -3.42 -7.78 -6.79
CA GLN A 51 -2.56 -6.66 -6.41
C GLN A 51 -1.89 -6.01 -7.63
N SER A 52 -1.61 -4.70 -7.52
CA SER A 52 -0.82 -3.95 -8.50
C SER A 52 0.31 -3.20 -7.77
N PRO A 53 1.59 -3.60 -7.96
CA PRO A 53 2.04 -4.70 -8.80
C PRO A 53 1.67 -6.08 -8.23
N PRO A 54 1.56 -7.11 -9.10
CA PRO A 54 1.40 -8.50 -8.66
C PRO A 54 2.67 -9.02 -7.95
N PRO A 55 2.58 -10.15 -7.22
CA PRO A 55 1.39 -10.94 -6.94
C PRO A 55 0.81 -10.69 -5.54
N THR A 56 -0.43 -11.14 -5.32
CA THR A 56 -1.01 -11.27 -3.99
C THR A 56 -0.28 -12.38 -3.22
N LEU A 57 0.58 -11.99 -2.28
CA LEU A 57 1.26 -12.91 -1.38
C LEU A 57 0.32 -13.56 -0.35
N ILE A 58 0.29 -14.89 -0.34
CA ILE A 58 -0.41 -15.74 0.62
C ILE A 58 0.65 -16.36 1.53
N GLY A 59 0.59 -16.08 2.83
CA GLY A 59 1.55 -16.60 3.81
C GLY A 59 1.38 -18.09 4.07
N GLU A 60 2.41 -18.88 3.76
CA GLU A 60 2.38 -20.36 3.80
C GLU A 60 2.59 -21.00 5.18
N ARG A 61 3.01 -20.23 6.21
CA ARG A 61 3.57 -20.84 7.42
C ARG A 61 2.55 -21.35 8.42
N VAL A 62 1.27 -20.95 8.36
CA VAL A 62 0.20 -21.49 9.23
C VAL A 62 -0.34 -22.81 8.65
N ASN A 63 0.59 -23.71 8.33
CA ASN A 63 0.29 -24.94 7.62
C ASN A 63 0.98 -26.12 8.31
N SER A 64 0.22 -27.08 8.80
CA SER A 64 0.72 -28.26 9.52
C SER A 64 1.56 -29.21 8.64
N GLN A 65 1.34 -29.21 7.32
CA GLN A 65 2.06 -30.04 6.36
C GLN A 65 3.42 -29.42 6.01
N GLY A 66 3.47 -28.09 5.83
CA GLY A 66 4.69 -27.36 5.46
C GLY A 66 5.56 -26.90 6.64
N SER A 67 4.99 -26.71 7.83
CA SER A 67 5.67 -26.12 8.98
C SER A 67 5.75 -27.07 10.17
N ARG A 68 6.96 -27.61 10.42
CA ARG A 68 7.25 -28.44 11.61
C ARG A 68 6.88 -27.73 12.92
N LYS A 69 7.04 -26.40 12.97
CA LYS A 69 6.67 -25.58 14.14
C LYS A 69 5.16 -25.61 14.35
N ILE A 70 4.36 -25.32 13.32
CA ILE A 70 2.89 -25.33 13.44
C ILE A 70 2.36 -26.72 13.75
N LYS A 71 2.90 -27.76 13.10
CA LYS A 71 2.55 -29.15 13.42
C LYS A 71 2.69 -29.44 14.92
N ARG A 72 3.82 -29.07 15.51
CA ARG A 72 4.03 -29.22 16.96
C ARG A 72 3.03 -28.41 17.78
N LEU A 73 2.81 -27.14 17.43
CA LEU A 73 1.89 -26.27 18.17
C LEU A 73 0.43 -26.77 18.14
N LEU A 74 -0.01 -27.34 17.02
CA LEU A 74 -1.35 -27.94 16.90
C LEU A 74 -1.48 -29.22 17.72
N LEU A 75 -0.43 -30.06 17.77
CA LEU A 75 -0.41 -31.24 18.65
C LEU A 75 -0.49 -30.83 20.13
N ASP A 76 0.29 -29.82 20.51
CA ASP A 76 0.33 -29.27 21.87
C ASP A 76 -0.88 -28.37 22.20
N SER A 77 -1.78 -28.12 21.22
CA SER A 77 -2.91 -27.19 21.33
C SER A 77 -2.51 -25.78 21.79
N ASN A 78 -1.30 -25.34 21.45
CA ASN A 78 -0.74 -24.03 21.78
C ASN A 78 -1.10 -23.03 20.68
N TYR A 79 -2.36 -22.61 20.69
CA TYR A 79 -2.91 -21.72 19.67
C TYR A 79 -2.42 -20.28 19.76
N ASP A 80 -1.97 -19.83 20.94
CA ASP A 80 -1.46 -18.46 21.12
C ASP A 80 -0.14 -18.27 20.34
N GLU A 81 0.73 -19.27 20.31
CA GLU A 81 1.92 -19.23 19.45
C GLU A 81 1.61 -19.35 17.96
N ILE A 82 0.51 -20.02 17.58
CA ILE A 82 0.05 -20.05 16.18
C ILE A 82 -0.35 -18.64 15.73
N VAL A 83 -1.06 -17.90 16.58
CA VAL A 83 -1.40 -16.50 16.33
C VAL A 83 -0.14 -15.64 16.16
N GLN A 84 0.91 -15.87 16.95
CA GLN A 84 2.18 -15.15 16.77
C GLN A 84 2.84 -15.45 15.42
N VAL A 85 2.83 -16.71 14.97
CA VAL A 85 3.35 -17.08 13.65
C VAL A 85 2.54 -16.42 12.54
N ALA A 86 1.21 -16.37 12.69
CA ALA A 86 0.33 -15.68 11.75
C ALA A 86 0.65 -14.18 11.67
N GLN A 87 0.76 -13.50 12.83
CA GLN A 87 1.09 -12.07 12.90
C GLN A 87 2.44 -11.77 12.24
N GLN A 88 3.46 -12.60 12.49
CA GLN A 88 4.77 -12.46 11.86
C GLN A 88 4.71 -12.49 10.34
N GLN A 89 3.82 -13.31 9.75
CA GLN A 89 3.64 -13.35 8.30
C GLN A 89 2.94 -12.09 7.78
N VAL A 90 1.94 -11.59 8.50
CA VAL A 90 1.27 -10.32 8.17
C VAL A 90 2.29 -9.17 8.21
N ASP A 91 3.08 -9.08 9.28
CA ASP A 91 4.14 -8.08 9.43
C ASP A 91 5.22 -8.22 8.34
N SER A 92 5.44 -9.45 7.85
CA SER A 92 6.36 -9.72 6.73
C SER A 92 5.77 -9.41 5.35
N GLY A 93 4.50 -8.98 5.27
CA GLY A 93 3.85 -8.54 4.04
C GLY A 93 2.91 -9.57 3.39
N ALA A 94 2.46 -10.60 4.11
CA ALA A 94 1.40 -11.47 3.61
C ALA A 94 0.06 -10.71 3.52
N HIS A 95 -0.61 -10.80 2.37
CA HIS A 95 -1.92 -10.18 2.16
C HIS A 95 -3.07 -11.09 2.63
N ILE A 96 -2.87 -12.41 2.50
CA ILE A 96 -3.78 -13.48 2.89
C ILE A 96 -2.96 -14.51 3.67
N LEU A 97 -3.57 -15.25 4.60
CA LEU A 97 -2.91 -16.36 5.29
C LEU A 97 -3.53 -17.70 4.86
N ASP A 98 -2.69 -18.62 4.39
CA ASP A 98 -3.07 -20.02 4.20
C ASP A 98 -3.10 -20.73 5.57
N VAL A 99 -4.20 -21.42 5.85
CA VAL A 99 -4.45 -22.07 7.14
C VAL A 99 -4.79 -23.54 6.93
N CYS A 100 -3.81 -24.41 7.19
CA CYS A 100 -3.97 -25.86 7.18
C CYS A 100 -3.69 -26.44 8.57
N VAL A 101 -4.65 -27.18 9.11
CA VAL A 101 -4.54 -27.84 10.43
C VAL A 101 -4.61 -29.36 10.34
N ALA A 102 -4.62 -29.93 9.13
CA ALA A 102 -4.71 -31.36 8.93
C ALA A 102 -3.54 -32.08 9.62
N LEU A 103 -3.84 -33.08 10.45
CA LEU A 103 -2.86 -33.87 11.18
C LEU A 103 -3.20 -35.34 11.10
N THR A 104 -2.22 -36.18 10.78
CA THR A 104 -2.39 -37.64 10.82
C THR A 104 -2.61 -38.18 12.23
N GLU A 105 -2.08 -37.46 13.23
CA GLU A 105 -2.05 -37.85 14.63
C GLU A 105 -3.38 -37.56 15.36
N ARG A 106 -4.29 -36.80 14.73
CA ARG A 106 -5.52 -36.31 15.35
C ARG A 106 -6.71 -36.44 14.40
N PRO A 107 -7.87 -36.93 14.86
CA PRO A 107 -9.07 -37.05 14.02
C PRO A 107 -10.00 -35.83 14.08
N ASP A 108 -9.68 -34.80 14.88
CA ASP A 108 -10.56 -33.67 15.20
C ASP A 108 -10.25 -32.40 14.39
N GLU A 109 -9.94 -32.54 13.10
CA GLU A 109 -9.55 -31.43 12.21
C GLU A 109 -10.58 -30.30 12.20
N ALA A 110 -11.88 -30.61 12.08
CA ALA A 110 -12.94 -29.59 12.06
C ALA A 110 -12.96 -28.73 13.33
N ALA A 111 -12.86 -29.35 14.50
CA ALA A 111 -12.86 -28.64 15.78
C ALA A 111 -11.60 -27.78 15.94
N GLN A 112 -10.44 -28.30 15.52
CA GLN A 112 -9.19 -27.58 15.57
C GLN A 112 -9.17 -26.39 14.59
N MET A 113 -9.72 -26.58 13.38
CA MET A 113 -9.84 -25.51 12.38
C MET A 113 -10.72 -24.38 12.89
N GLN A 114 -11.87 -24.70 13.48
CA GLN A 114 -12.76 -23.69 14.08
C GLN A 114 -12.05 -22.86 15.16
N GLU A 115 -11.27 -23.52 16.01
CA GLU A 115 -10.58 -22.87 17.11
C GLU A 115 -9.41 -21.99 16.62
N VAL A 116 -8.69 -22.42 15.59
CA VAL A 116 -7.64 -21.62 14.93
C VAL A 116 -8.25 -20.43 14.19
N VAL A 117 -9.24 -20.65 13.32
CA VAL A 117 -9.90 -19.59 12.55
C VAL A 117 -10.52 -18.54 13.45
N LYS A 118 -11.18 -18.94 14.55
CA LYS A 118 -11.76 -18.01 15.51
C LYS A 118 -10.71 -17.10 16.14
N ARG A 119 -9.57 -17.65 16.58
CA ARG A 119 -8.48 -16.84 17.16
C ARG A 119 -7.84 -15.93 16.12
N LEU A 120 -7.54 -16.45 14.93
CA LEU A 120 -6.93 -15.67 13.86
C LEU A 120 -7.84 -14.52 13.43
N SER A 121 -9.14 -14.76 13.27
CA SER A 121 -10.11 -13.72 12.86
C SER A 121 -10.22 -12.56 13.85
N MET A 122 -9.80 -12.75 15.10
CA MET A 122 -9.76 -11.71 16.13
C MET A 122 -8.40 -11.01 16.23
N ALA A 123 -7.34 -11.62 15.70
CA ALA A 123 -5.96 -11.22 15.93
C ALA A 123 -5.28 -10.62 14.69
N VAL A 124 -5.62 -11.09 13.49
CA VAL A 124 -5.01 -10.60 12.24
C VAL A 124 -6.03 -9.86 11.38
N GLU A 125 -5.56 -8.83 10.67
CA GLU A 125 -6.40 -8.04 9.77
C GLU A 125 -6.56 -8.65 8.37
N THR A 126 -5.76 -9.65 8.02
CA THR A 126 -5.72 -10.25 6.68
C THR A 126 -6.81 -11.30 6.46
N PRO A 127 -7.30 -11.47 5.22
CA PRO A 127 -8.20 -12.57 4.90
C PRO A 127 -7.54 -13.95 5.09
N LEU A 128 -8.36 -14.98 5.30
CA LEU A 128 -7.91 -16.36 5.46
C LEU A 128 -8.25 -17.21 4.24
N MET A 129 -7.29 -18.03 3.83
CA MET A 129 -7.47 -19.15 2.90
C MET A 129 -7.55 -20.43 3.72
N ILE A 130 -8.71 -21.07 3.70
CA ILE A 130 -8.98 -22.31 4.44
C ILE A 130 -8.48 -23.47 3.60
N ASP A 131 -7.39 -24.10 4.06
CA ASP A 131 -6.73 -25.22 3.39
C ASP A 131 -7.07 -26.55 4.06
N SER A 132 -7.91 -27.35 3.39
CA SER A 132 -8.30 -28.68 3.85
C SER A 132 -8.80 -29.57 2.70
N THR A 133 -8.60 -30.87 2.84
CA THR A 133 -9.20 -31.87 1.94
C THR A 133 -10.65 -32.20 2.30
N GLU A 134 -11.14 -31.82 3.47
CA GLU A 134 -12.45 -32.25 3.96
C GLU A 134 -13.49 -31.13 3.87
N ALA A 135 -14.60 -31.40 3.17
CA ALA A 135 -15.64 -30.39 2.91
C ALA A 135 -16.34 -29.93 4.20
N ASP A 136 -16.51 -30.81 5.18
CA ASP A 136 -17.10 -30.48 6.48
C ASP A 136 -16.19 -29.57 7.32
N VAL A 137 -14.86 -29.73 7.22
CA VAL A 137 -13.87 -28.82 7.84
C VAL A 137 -13.98 -27.43 7.22
N ILE A 138 -14.06 -27.33 5.89
CA ILE A 138 -14.21 -26.06 5.16
C ILE A 138 -15.51 -25.35 5.59
N GLU A 139 -16.65 -26.05 5.58
CA GLU A 139 -17.94 -25.50 6.00
C GLU A 139 -17.92 -25.04 7.46
N ALA A 140 -17.30 -25.81 8.35
CA ALA A 140 -17.18 -25.50 9.78
C ALA A 140 -16.35 -24.23 10.02
N ALA A 141 -15.29 -24.02 9.25
CA ALA A 141 -14.42 -22.85 9.29
C ALA A 141 -15.14 -21.60 8.77
N LEU A 142 -15.69 -21.66 7.56
CA LEU A 142 -16.35 -20.51 6.91
C LEU A 142 -17.61 -20.05 7.66
N SER A 143 -18.33 -20.98 8.32
CA SER A 143 -19.50 -20.63 9.14
C SER A 143 -19.18 -19.74 10.34
N LEU A 144 -17.91 -19.70 10.79
CA LEU A 144 -17.45 -18.83 11.88
C LEU A 144 -16.70 -17.59 11.37
N TYR A 145 -16.35 -17.56 10.09
CA TYR A 145 -15.42 -16.57 9.55
C TYR A 145 -16.14 -15.23 9.30
N PRO A 146 -15.74 -14.12 9.95
CA PRO A 146 -16.43 -12.84 9.83
C PRO A 146 -15.97 -12.07 8.59
N GLY A 147 -16.04 -12.68 7.41
CA GLY A 147 -15.55 -12.08 6.18
C GLY A 147 -15.73 -13.00 4.96
N ARG A 148 -15.09 -12.63 3.86
CA ARG A 148 -15.06 -13.39 2.62
C ARG A 148 -13.74 -14.15 2.51
N GLY A 149 -13.76 -15.42 2.88
CA GLY A 149 -12.57 -16.29 2.84
C GLY A 149 -12.29 -16.87 1.46
N LEU A 150 -11.18 -17.60 1.37
CA LEU A 150 -10.84 -18.44 0.21
C LEU A 150 -10.87 -19.91 0.63
N ILE A 151 -11.16 -20.80 -0.32
CA ILE A 151 -11.10 -22.24 -0.15
C ILE A 151 -9.92 -22.78 -0.94
N ASN A 152 -9.00 -23.47 -0.27
CA ASN A 152 -7.94 -24.26 -0.86
C ASN A 152 -8.21 -25.74 -0.56
N SER A 153 -8.68 -26.55 -1.49
CA SER A 153 -8.98 -26.29 -2.91
C SER A 153 -10.09 -27.21 -3.42
N VAL A 154 -10.43 -27.13 -4.71
CA VAL A 154 -11.19 -28.13 -5.47
C VAL A 154 -10.33 -28.76 -6.56
N ASN A 155 -10.71 -29.96 -7.01
CA ASN A 155 -10.08 -30.70 -8.12
C ASN A 155 -11.02 -31.81 -8.60
N LEU A 156 -10.65 -32.48 -9.69
CA LEU A 156 -11.39 -33.59 -10.30
C LEU A 156 -10.71 -34.96 -10.09
N GLU A 157 -9.80 -35.10 -9.11
CA GLU A 157 -9.01 -36.34 -8.91
C GLU A 157 -9.89 -37.59 -8.73
N ASN A 158 -10.99 -37.43 -8.00
CA ASN A 158 -11.99 -38.48 -7.77
C ASN A 158 -13.27 -38.22 -8.59
N GLY A 159 -13.09 -37.71 -9.81
CA GLY A 159 -14.15 -37.13 -10.63
C GLY A 159 -14.79 -35.94 -9.93
N ARG A 160 -16.11 -35.80 -10.05
CA ARG A 160 -16.84 -34.64 -9.54
C ARG A 160 -17.04 -34.60 -8.02
N LEU A 161 -16.70 -35.66 -7.28
CA LEU A 161 -17.06 -35.81 -5.87
C LEU A 161 -16.64 -34.61 -5.02
N ARG A 162 -15.40 -34.13 -5.19
CA ARG A 162 -14.87 -32.99 -4.43
C ARG A 162 -15.52 -31.67 -4.84
N VAL A 163 -15.61 -31.42 -6.14
CA VAL A 163 -16.21 -30.19 -6.69
C VAL A 163 -17.66 -30.06 -6.26
N ASP A 164 -18.44 -31.14 -6.37
CA ASP A 164 -19.86 -31.16 -6.02
C ASP A 164 -20.09 -31.01 -4.50
N ALA A 165 -19.10 -31.35 -3.66
CA ALA A 165 -19.15 -31.15 -2.21
C ALA A 165 -18.76 -29.72 -1.79
N VAL A 166 -17.78 -29.11 -2.46
CA VAL A 166 -17.16 -27.83 -2.02
C VAL A 166 -17.78 -26.60 -2.71
N LEU A 167 -18.17 -26.67 -3.98
CA LEU A 167 -18.76 -25.51 -4.66
C LEU A 167 -20.06 -24.99 -4.05
N PRO A 168 -20.99 -25.83 -3.53
CA PRO A 168 -22.15 -25.35 -2.78
C PRO A 168 -21.75 -24.53 -1.55
N ILE A 169 -20.68 -24.94 -0.85
CA ILE A 169 -20.12 -24.25 0.32
C ILE A 169 -19.57 -22.89 -0.12
N ALA A 170 -18.76 -22.87 -1.18
CA ALA A 170 -18.21 -21.65 -1.74
C ALA A 170 -19.31 -20.63 -2.08
N ARG A 171 -20.36 -21.07 -2.78
CA ARG A 171 -21.52 -20.23 -3.14
C ARG A 171 -22.30 -19.74 -1.92
N LYS A 172 -22.52 -20.60 -0.93
CA LYS A 172 -23.24 -20.26 0.31
C LYS A 172 -22.53 -19.16 1.09
N HIS A 173 -21.20 -19.23 1.20
CA HIS A 173 -20.39 -18.28 1.98
C HIS A 173 -19.79 -17.16 1.12
N GLY A 174 -20.02 -17.18 -0.19
CA GLY A 174 -19.43 -16.24 -1.15
C GLY A 174 -17.91 -16.35 -1.25
N ALA A 175 -17.30 -17.49 -0.90
CA ALA A 175 -15.86 -17.67 -0.88
C ALA A 175 -15.27 -17.85 -2.29
N ALA A 176 -14.07 -17.32 -2.53
CA ALA A 176 -13.29 -17.64 -3.73
C ALA A 176 -12.67 -19.04 -3.58
N VAL A 177 -12.37 -19.70 -4.70
CA VAL A 177 -11.97 -21.11 -4.72
C VAL A 177 -10.71 -21.30 -5.52
N VAL A 178 -9.69 -21.89 -4.90
CA VAL A 178 -8.52 -22.42 -5.58
C VAL A 178 -8.88 -23.76 -6.23
N ALA A 179 -8.60 -23.89 -7.53
CA ALA A 179 -8.81 -25.08 -8.32
C ALA A 179 -7.47 -25.65 -8.78
N LEU A 180 -7.08 -26.80 -8.24
CA LEU A 180 -5.88 -27.51 -8.67
C LEU A 180 -6.15 -28.16 -10.03
N THR A 181 -5.22 -28.03 -10.98
CA THR A 181 -5.33 -28.71 -12.30
C THR A 181 -5.02 -30.22 -12.19
N ILE A 182 -5.86 -30.94 -11.45
CA ILE A 182 -5.82 -32.39 -11.23
C ILE A 182 -7.19 -32.96 -11.61
N ASP A 183 -7.19 -34.04 -12.40
CA ASP A 183 -8.40 -34.77 -12.78
C ASP A 183 -8.24 -36.29 -12.63
N GLU A 184 -9.17 -37.09 -13.15
CA GLU A 184 -9.18 -38.54 -12.98
C GLU A 184 -7.96 -39.24 -13.60
N ILE A 185 -7.25 -38.59 -14.52
CA ILE A 185 -5.99 -39.10 -15.08
C ILE A 185 -4.83 -38.83 -14.11
N GLY A 186 -4.93 -37.76 -13.32
CA GLY A 186 -3.98 -37.35 -12.30
C GLY A 186 -3.58 -35.89 -12.44
N MET A 187 -2.38 -35.57 -11.94
CA MET A 187 -1.85 -34.21 -11.96
C MET A 187 -1.45 -33.79 -13.38
N ALA A 188 -1.90 -32.62 -13.82
CA ALA A 188 -1.55 -32.09 -15.14
C ALA A 188 -0.08 -31.66 -15.20
N LYS A 189 0.73 -32.41 -15.97
CA LYS A 189 2.16 -32.14 -16.12
C LYS A 189 2.47 -31.08 -17.19
N THR A 190 1.84 -31.13 -18.36
CA THR A 190 2.08 -30.18 -19.47
C THR A 190 1.12 -28.98 -19.45
N ALA A 191 1.51 -27.88 -20.08
CA ALA A 191 0.74 -26.64 -20.17
C ALA A 191 -0.63 -26.86 -20.82
N GLU A 192 -0.70 -27.66 -21.90
CA GLU A 192 -1.97 -27.98 -22.56
C GLU A 192 -2.88 -28.78 -21.65
N ARG A 193 -2.32 -29.73 -20.88
CA ARG A 193 -3.10 -30.53 -19.96
C ARG A 193 -3.61 -29.70 -18.80
N LYS A 194 -2.82 -28.75 -18.29
CA LYS A 194 -3.23 -27.79 -17.25
C LYS A 194 -4.42 -26.96 -17.75
N LEU A 195 -4.35 -26.44 -18.98
CA LEU A 195 -5.45 -25.70 -19.61
C LEU A 195 -6.70 -26.57 -19.81
N GLU A 196 -6.54 -27.81 -20.27
CA GLU A 196 -7.64 -28.74 -20.47
C GLU A 196 -8.43 -28.98 -19.19
N VAL A 197 -7.73 -29.30 -18.09
CA VAL A 197 -8.36 -29.50 -16.78
C VAL A 197 -8.97 -28.19 -16.26
N ALA A 198 -8.29 -27.06 -16.46
CA ALA A 198 -8.82 -25.75 -16.06
C ALA A 198 -10.14 -25.42 -16.77
N ARG A 199 -10.26 -25.70 -18.08
CA ARG A 199 -11.51 -25.51 -18.83
C ARG A 199 -12.65 -26.37 -18.27
N GLN A 200 -12.37 -27.63 -17.95
CA GLN A 200 -13.39 -28.52 -17.37
C GLN A 200 -13.88 -28.02 -16.02
N ILE A 201 -12.96 -27.64 -15.12
CA ILE A 201 -13.33 -27.10 -13.79
C ILE A 201 -14.06 -25.76 -13.93
N HIS A 202 -13.61 -24.88 -14.84
CA HIS A 202 -14.28 -23.61 -15.15
C HIS A 202 -15.73 -23.85 -15.58
N ASP A 203 -15.95 -24.75 -16.53
CA ASP A 203 -17.30 -25.02 -17.03
C ASP A 203 -18.23 -25.53 -15.92
N ILE A 204 -17.75 -26.41 -15.05
CA ILE A 204 -18.53 -26.87 -13.90
C ILE A 204 -18.79 -25.70 -12.94
N ALA A 205 -17.74 -25.01 -12.49
CA ALA A 205 -17.86 -23.99 -11.45
C ALA A 205 -18.69 -22.78 -11.89
N VAL A 206 -18.46 -22.28 -13.11
CA VAL A 206 -19.10 -21.08 -13.63
C VAL A 206 -20.46 -21.40 -14.25
N ASN A 207 -20.57 -22.41 -15.13
CA ASN A 207 -21.83 -22.63 -15.86
C ASN A 207 -22.85 -23.47 -15.08
N GLU A 208 -22.42 -24.41 -14.24
CA GLU A 208 -23.33 -25.26 -13.46
C GLU A 208 -23.59 -24.73 -12.05
N TYR A 209 -22.55 -24.24 -11.37
CA TYR A 209 -22.65 -23.72 -9.99
C TYR A 209 -22.75 -22.20 -9.89
N ASP A 210 -22.73 -21.49 -11.03
CA ASP A 210 -22.89 -20.04 -11.14
C ASP A 210 -21.81 -19.24 -10.40
N LEU A 211 -20.64 -19.83 -10.13
CA LEU A 211 -19.53 -19.08 -9.52
C LEU A 211 -19.06 -17.98 -10.48
N ALA A 212 -18.75 -16.79 -9.96
CA ALA A 212 -18.16 -15.75 -10.80
C ALA A 212 -16.75 -16.20 -11.26
N PRO A 213 -16.37 -16.00 -12.54
CA PRO A 213 -15.04 -16.41 -13.02
C PRO A 213 -13.90 -15.79 -12.20
N GLU A 214 -14.08 -14.56 -11.73
CA GLU A 214 -13.12 -13.82 -10.90
C GLU A 214 -12.94 -14.37 -9.47
N ASP A 215 -13.80 -15.29 -9.05
CA ASP A 215 -13.70 -16.05 -7.80
C ASP A 215 -13.04 -17.42 -7.98
N LEU A 216 -12.74 -17.81 -9.22
CA LEU A 216 -12.06 -19.05 -9.54
C LEU A 216 -10.56 -18.77 -9.76
N ILE A 217 -9.73 -19.41 -8.95
CA ILE A 217 -8.28 -19.22 -8.92
C ILE A 217 -7.63 -20.54 -9.34
N PHE A 218 -6.99 -20.61 -10.49
CA PHE A 218 -6.34 -21.83 -10.96
C PHE A 218 -4.93 -21.98 -10.40
N ASP A 219 -4.66 -23.14 -9.80
CA ASP A 219 -3.31 -23.57 -9.45
C ASP A 219 -2.81 -24.54 -10.52
N THR A 220 -1.81 -24.07 -11.28
CA THR A 220 -1.20 -24.79 -12.39
C THR A 220 -0.16 -25.81 -11.93
N LEU A 221 -0.11 -26.16 -10.65
CA LEU A 221 0.75 -27.16 -10.02
C LEU A 221 2.25 -26.89 -10.18
N THR A 222 2.89 -26.54 -9.08
CA THR A 222 4.35 -26.48 -8.99
C THR A 222 4.91 -27.86 -8.61
N PHE A 223 5.78 -28.42 -9.45
CA PHE A 223 6.54 -29.62 -9.13
C PHE A 223 7.99 -29.30 -8.80
N THR A 224 8.64 -30.19 -8.04
CA THR A 224 10.05 -30.01 -7.68
C THR A 224 10.98 -30.30 -8.85
N LEU A 225 11.98 -29.42 -9.04
CA LEU A 225 13.08 -29.60 -9.98
C LEU A 225 14.25 -30.39 -9.38
N ALA A 226 14.20 -30.73 -8.09
CA ALA A 226 15.32 -31.33 -7.37
C ALA A 226 15.41 -32.87 -7.51
N THR A 227 14.49 -33.52 -8.20
CA THR A 227 14.41 -35.00 -8.28
C THR A 227 15.47 -35.61 -9.19
N GLY A 228 15.95 -34.87 -10.18
CA GLY A 228 16.78 -35.42 -11.27
C GLY A 228 16.02 -36.36 -12.22
N ASP A 229 14.69 -36.41 -12.11
CA ASP A 229 13.83 -37.18 -13.01
C ASP A 229 13.67 -36.42 -14.35
N PRO A 230 14.06 -37.00 -15.51
CA PRO A 230 13.89 -36.37 -16.80
C PRO A 230 12.43 -36.00 -17.12
N GLU A 231 11.44 -36.72 -16.59
CA GLU A 231 10.03 -36.36 -16.79
C GLU A 231 9.63 -35.05 -16.10
N MET A 232 10.41 -34.61 -15.11
CA MET A 232 10.15 -33.43 -14.30
C MET A 232 11.03 -32.24 -14.72
N ALA A 233 11.95 -32.43 -15.67
CA ALA A 233 12.91 -31.42 -16.08
C ALA A 233 12.24 -30.15 -16.65
N ASP A 234 11.19 -30.33 -17.45
CA ASP A 234 10.44 -29.21 -18.03
C ASP A 234 9.30 -28.70 -17.13
N SER A 235 9.10 -29.28 -15.93
CA SER A 235 7.89 -29.04 -15.13
C SER A 235 7.68 -27.57 -14.72
N ALA A 236 8.75 -26.80 -14.53
CA ALA A 236 8.67 -25.37 -14.25
C ALA A 236 8.24 -24.57 -15.49
N VAL A 237 8.79 -24.88 -16.67
CA VAL A 237 8.39 -24.28 -17.95
C VAL A 237 6.92 -24.56 -18.23
N GLU A 238 6.49 -25.81 -18.09
CA GLU A 238 5.10 -26.23 -18.30
C GLU A 238 4.13 -25.52 -17.34
N THR A 239 4.59 -25.17 -16.14
CA THR A 239 3.81 -24.38 -15.18
C THR A 239 3.67 -22.92 -15.63
N ILE A 240 4.78 -22.30 -16.03
CA ILE A 240 4.83 -20.91 -16.52
C ILE A 240 3.96 -20.75 -17.78
N GLU A 241 4.08 -21.67 -18.75
CA GLU A 241 3.28 -21.65 -19.96
C GLU A 241 1.80 -21.99 -19.69
N GLY A 242 1.53 -22.89 -18.73
CA GLY A 242 0.17 -23.17 -18.26
C GLY A 242 -0.54 -21.93 -17.73
N ILE A 243 0.16 -21.08 -16.96
CA ILE A 243 -0.37 -19.78 -16.50
C ILE A 243 -0.75 -18.92 -17.70
N LYS A 244 0.17 -18.70 -18.65
CA LYS A 244 -0.10 -17.87 -19.84
C LYS A 244 -1.31 -18.36 -20.62
N LEU A 245 -1.40 -19.66 -20.86
CA LEU A 245 -2.51 -20.29 -21.57
C LEU A 245 -3.85 -20.09 -20.85
N ILE A 246 -3.90 -20.34 -19.54
CA ILE A 246 -5.13 -20.14 -18.76
C ILE A 246 -5.56 -18.67 -18.77
N LYS A 247 -4.63 -17.74 -18.55
CA LYS A 247 -4.92 -16.30 -18.56
C LYS A 247 -5.41 -15.80 -19.92
N ALA A 248 -4.93 -16.39 -21.02
CA ALA A 248 -5.34 -16.06 -22.37
C ALA A 248 -6.73 -16.61 -22.73
N GLU A 249 -7.02 -17.85 -22.32
CA GLU A 249 -8.19 -18.60 -22.77
C GLU A 249 -9.40 -18.48 -21.82
N LEU A 250 -9.17 -18.25 -20.54
CA LEU A 250 -10.20 -18.13 -19.51
C LEU A 250 -10.19 -16.70 -18.94
N PRO A 251 -10.94 -15.75 -19.53
CA PRO A 251 -10.91 -14.36 -19.08
C PRO A 251 -11.48 -14.24 -17.66
N ALA A 252 -10.99 -13.22 -16.93
CA ALA A 252 -11.36 -12.86 -15.57
C ALA A 252 -10.91 -13.83 -14.45
N VAL A 253 -10.59 -15.09 -14.75
CA VAL A 253 -10.05 -16.02 -13.74
C VAL A 253 -8.70 -15.54 -13.21
N LEU A 254 -8.37 -15.98 -12.01
CA LEU A 254 -7.09 -15.72 -11.37
C LEU A 254 -6.23 -16.99 -11.38
N THR A 255 -4.95 -16.81 -11.06
CA THR A 255 -3.98 -17.91 -10.94
C THR A 255 -3.21 -17.82 -9.62
N SER A 256 -2.92 -18.96 -9.02
CA SER A 256 -2.15 -19.06 -7.77
C SER A 256 -1.12 -20.19 -7.88
N LEU A 257 -0.04 -20.11 -7.12
CA LEU A 257 0.94 -21.19 -7.03
C LEU A 257 1.53 -21.35 -5.64
N GLY A 258 1.67 -22.60 -5.20
CA GLY A 258 2.63 -23.01 -4.16
C GLY A 258 4.07 -22.94 -4.68
N VAL A 259 4.70 -21.77 -4.63
CA VAL A 259 6.04 -21.53 -5.21
C VAL A 259 7.10 -22.40 -4.54
N SER A 260 7.02 -22.55 -3.21
CA SER A 260 8.00 -23.28 -2.39
C SER A 260 8.19 -24.76 -2.74
N ASN A 261 7.28 -25.33 -3.54
CA ASN A 261 7.36 -26.72 -4.02
C ASN A 261 8.44 -26.91 -5.09
N VAL A 262 8.78 -25.86 -5.87
CA VAL A 262 9.76 -25.95 -6.99
C VAL A 262 11.15 -26.39 -6.52
N SER A 263 11.48 -26.05 -5.27
CA SER A 263 12.79 -26.27 -4.68
C SER A 263 12.81 -27.39 -3.63
N PHE A 264 11.73 -28.18 -3.51
CA PHE A 264 11.63 -29.26 -2.53
C PHE A 264 12.73 -30.32 -2.73
N GLY A 265 13.64 -30.43 -1.76
CA GLY A 265 14.82 -31.30 -1.84
C GLY A 265 16.16 -30.55 -1.86
N LEU A 266 16.16 -29.23 -2.09
CA LEU A 266 17.36 -28.39 -2.08
C LEU A 266 17.66 -27.81 -0.69
N GLY A 267 18.91 -27.39 -0.47
CA GLY A 267 19.34 -26.69 0.74
C GLY A 267 18.73 -25.28 0.88
N PRO A 268 18.66 -24.69 2.10
CA PRO A 268 17.95 -23.42 2.33
C PRO A 268 18.37 -22.24 1.44
N ALA A 269 19.67 -22.06 1.20
CA ALA A 269 20.18 -21.00 0.34
C ALA A 269 19.75 -21.19 -1.12
N ALA A 270 19.92 -22.40 -1.64
CA ALA A 270 19.46 -22.81 -2.96
C ALA A 270 17.94 -22.63 -3.13
N ARG A 271 17.15 -22.95 -2.10
CA ARG A 271 15.69 -22.77 -2.12
C ARG A 271 15.28 -21.30 -2.24
N ALA A 272 15.90 -20.42 -1.46
CA ALA A 272 15.56 -18.99 -1.47
C ALA A 272 15.74 -18.39 -2.87
N VAL A 273 16.89 -18.67 -3.50
CA VAL A 273 17.18 -18.19 -4.86
C VAL A 273 16.23 -18.78 -5.89
N LEU A 274 16.05 -20.11 -5.91
CA LEU A 274 15.22 -20.77 -6.92
C LEU A 274 13.75 -20.32 -6.81
N ASN A 275 13.21 -20.21 -5.59
CA ASN A 275 11.85 -19.76 -5.35
C ASN A 275 11.65 -18.32 -5.86
N SER A 276 12.59 -17.41 -5.57
CA SER A 276 12.51 -16.02 -6.03
C SER A 276 12.56 -15.88 -7.55
N VAL A 277 13.48 -16.58 -8.21
CA VAL A 277 13.62 -16.54 -9.66
C VAL A 277 12.40 -17.17 -10.35
N PHE A 278 11.91 -18.30 -9.83
CA PHE A 278 10.70 -18.94 -10.34
C PHE A 278 9.47 -18.05 -10.18
N LEU A 279 9.30 -17.41 -9.02
CA LEU A 279 8.22 -16.47 -8.77
C LEU A 279 8.24 -15.30 -9.76
N TYR A 280 9.42 -14.72 -10.04
CA TYR A 280 9.57 -13.65 -11.02
C TYR A 280 9.01 -14.04 -12.40
N HIS A 281 9.40 -15.20 -12.93
CA HIS A 281 8.94 -15.67 -14.23
C HIS A 281 7.45 -16.04 -14.24
N CYS A 282 6.92 -16.58 -13.14
CA CYS A 282 5.49 -16.84 -13.03
C CYS A 282 4.68 -15.53 -13.03
N VAL A 283 5.15 -14.50 -12.33
CA VAL A 283 4.50 -13.17 -12.32
C VAL A 283 4.53 -12.54 -13.70
N ASP A 284 5.66 -12.60 -14.41
CA ASP A 284 5.78 -12.14 -15.80
C ASP A 284 4.81 -12.88 -16.75
N ALA A 285 4.60 -14.18 -16.50
CA ALA A 285 3.62 -14.99 -17.20
C ALA A 285 2.15 -14.68 -16.85
N GLY A 286 1.89 -13.88 -15.81
CA GLY A 286 0.55 -13.46 -15.41
C GLY A 286 0.02 -14.07 -14.10
N LEU A 287 0.90 -14.61 -13.26
CA LEU A 287 0.54 -15.13 -11.93
C LEU A 287 -0.08 -14.02 -11.06
N ASP A 288 -1.31 -14.24 -10.59
CA ASP A 288 -2.02 -13.25 -9.75
C ASP A 288 -1.68 -13.40 -8.26
N MET A 289 -1.47 -14.63 -7.78
CA MET A 289 -1.31 -14.95 -6.36
C MET A 289 -0.17 -15.95 -6.12
N ALA A 290 0.52 -15.86 -4.99
CA ALA A 290 1.62 -16.76 -4.66
C ALA A 290 1.59 -17.18 -3.20
N ILE A 291 1.54 -18.49 -2.95
CA ILE A 291 1.70 -19.08 -1.62
C ILE A 291 3.20 -19.22 -1.36
N VAL A 292 3.72 -18.35 -0.48
CA VAL A 292 5.13 -18.21 -0.15
C VAL A 292 5.33 -17.81 1.32
N ASN A 293 6.55 -17.94 1.82
CA ASN A 293 7.00 -17.17 2.96
C ASN A 293 7.62 -15.84 2.47
N PRO A 294 6.95 -14.69 2.64
CA PRO A 294 7.43 -13.40 2.12
C PRO A 294 8.84 -13.03 2.61
N ALA A 295 9.21 -13.45 3.82
CA ALA A 295 10.52 -13.16 4.41
C ALA A 295 11.69 -13.85 3.69
N HIS A 296 11.43 -14.86 2.86
CA HIS A 296 12.45 -15.61 2.13
C HIS A 296 12.53 -15.25 0.64
N ILE A 297 11.71 -14.29 0.19
CA ILE A 297 11.74 -13.82 -1.20
C ILE A 297 12.76 -12.69 -1.29
N THR A 298 13.78 -12.90 -2.12
CA THR A 298 14.71 -11.86 -2.57
C THR A 298 14.21 -11.26 -3.89
N PRO A 299 14.22 -9.93 -4.07
CA PRO A 299 13.94 -9.29 -5.35
C PRO A 299 14.85 -9.81 -6.47
N TYR A 300 14.30 -10.08 -7.66
CA TYR A 300 15.05 -10.66 -8.78
C TYR A 300 16.31 -9.85 -9.18
N ALA A 301 16.24 -8.52 -9.07
CA ALA A 301 17.35 -7.62 -9.37
C ALA A 301 18.48 -7.68 -8.32
N GLU A 302 18.15 -8.01 -7.06
CA GLU A 302 19.10 -8.10 -5.94
C GLU A 302 19.78 -9.48 -5.85
N ILE A 303 19.31 -10.48 -6.59
CA ILE A 303 19.94 -11.80 -6.64
C ILE A 303 21.26 -11.70 -7.43
N PRO A 304 22.39 -12.23 -6.89
CA PRO A 304 23.67 -12.28 -7.59
C PRO A 304 23.56 -12.88 -9.00
N ASP A 305 24.28 -12.28 -9.95
CA ASP A 305 24.09 -12.56 -11.39
C ASP A 305 24.44 -14.01 -11.76
N ASP A 306 25.41 -14.61 -11.07
CA ASP A 306 25.79 -16.01 -11.18
C ASP A 306 24.70 -16.96 -10.64
N GLN A 307 24.17 -16.68 -9.46
CA GLN A 307 23.06 -17.45 -8.86
C GLN A 307 21.80 -17.38 -9.72
N ARG A 308 21.50 -16.20 -10.25
CA ARG A 308 20.35 -15.96 -11.13
C ARG A 308 20.46 -16.72 -12.45
N LYS A 309 21.65 -16.74 -13.07
CA LYS A 309 21.90 -17.52 -14.30
C LYS A 309 21.72 -19.01 -14.06
N LEU A 310 22.25 -19.54 -12.96
CA LEU A 310 22.09 -20.95 -12.61
C LEU A 310 20.62 -21.32 -12.34
N ALA A 311 19.88 -20.46 -11.63
CA ALA A 311 18.46 -20.66 -11.39
C ALA A 311 17.64 -20.63 -12.69
N ASN A 312 17.93 -19.68 -13.59
CA ASN A 312 17.28 -19.61 -14.90
C ASN A 312 17.57 -20.86 -15.75
N ALA A 313 18.83 -21.29 -15.82
CA ALA A 313 19.22 -22.49 -16.55
C ALA A 313 18.48 -23.74 -16.04
N LEU A 314 18.26 -23.83 -14.72
CA LEU A 314 17.48 -24.91 -14.11
C LEU A 314 15.98 -24.79 -14.40
N ILE A 315 15.39 -23.59 -14.26
CA ILE A 315 13.95 -23.37 -14.49
C ILE A 315 13.57 -23.62 -15.95
N PHE A 316 14.40 -23.18 -16.90
CA PHE A 316 14.13 -23.31 -18.34
C PHE A 316 14.74 -24.56 -18.96
N ASN A 317 15.32 -25.44 -18.14
CA ASN A 317 15.96 -26.68 -18.59
C ASN A 317 16.92 -26.45 -19.79
N GLU A 318 17.76 -25.41 -19.70
CA GLU A 318 18.60 -24.97 -20.82
C GLU A 318 19.61 -26.03 -21.27
N HIS A 319 20.04 -26.90 -20.34
CA HIS A 319 20.91 -28.03 -20.62
C HIS A 319 20.77 -29.16 -19.57
N PRO A 320 21.11 -30.42 -19.92
CA PRO A 320 20.91 -31.58 -19.06
C PRO A 320 21.59 -31.53 -17.68
N ASN A 321 22.68 -30.74 -17.56
CA ASN A 321 23.44 -30.65 -16.31
C ASN A 321 22.99 -29.50 -15.38
N ALA A 322 21.95 -28.74 -15.72
CA ALA A 322 21.57 -27.53 -14.98
C ALA A 322 21.31 -27.79 -13.50
N LEU A 323 20.64 -28.90 -13.15
CA LEU A 323 20.41 -29.27 -11.75
C LEU A 323 21.73 -29.60 -11.02
N ALA A 324 22.62 -30.35 -11.66
CA ALA A 324 23.90 -30.75 -11.07
C ALA A 324 24.79 -29.53 -10.82
N GLU A 325 24.86 -28.61 -11.77
CA GLU A 325 25.60 -27.34 -11.63
C GLU A 325 25.00 -26.45 -10.54
N TYR A 326 23.67 -26.36 -10.46
CA TYR A 326 22.98 -25.62 -9.42
C TYR A 326 23.30 -26.18 -8.03
N ILE A 327 23.18 -27.50 -7.86
CA ILE A 327 23.51 -28.17 -6.59
C ILE A 327 24.98 -27.97 -6.25
N GLN A 328 25.90 -28.22 -7.19
CA GLN A 328 27.34 -28.08 -6.96
C GLN A 328 27.71 -26.67 -6.54
N TYR A 329 27.19 -25.65 -7.22
CA TYR A 329 27.44 -24.25 -6.85
C TYR A 329 27.04 -23.99 -5.41
N PHE A 330 25.83 -24.38 -5.02
CA PHE A 330 25.37 -24.16 -3.66
C PHE A 330 26.10 -25.08 -2.67
N GLU A 331 26.52 -26.29 -2.97
CA GLU A 331 27.34 -27.11 -2.06
C GLU A 331 28.73 -26.49 -1.80
N GLU A 332 29.36 -25.92 -2.84
CA GLU A 332 30.68 -25.28 -2.75
C GLU A 332 30.62 -23.91 -2.06
N HIS A 333 29.49 -23.20 -2.19
CA HIS A 333 29.32 -21.84 -1.66
C HIS A 333 28.39 -21.76 -0.42
N SER A 334 27.74 -22.86 -0.03
CA SER A 334 26.91 -22.95 1.20
C SER A 334 27.65 -23.63 2.33
N VAL A 335 28.84 -23.12 2.65
CA VAL A 335 29.36 -23.23 4.01
C VAL A 335 28.85 -22.00 4.77
N ALA A 336 27.86 -22.25 5.65
CA ALA A 336 27.14 -21.33 6.53
C ALA A 336 25.79 -20.75 6.03
N VAL A 337 24.72 -21.52 6.26
CA VAL A 337 23.43 -20.93 6.69
C VAL A 337 23.41 -20.99 8.22
N GLY A 338 24.16 -20.09 8.83
CA GLY A 338 24.22 -19.90 10.27
C GLY A 338 25.31 -18.89 10.58
N ASP A 339 24.92 -17.68 10.98
CA ASP A 339 25.70 -16.67 11.73
C ASP A 339 27.21 -16.47 11.44
N ASP A 340 27.74 -16.93 10.32
CA ASP A 340 29.04 -16.45 9.85
C ASP A 340 28.78 -15.08 9.24
N GLU A 341 29.34 -14.09 9.94
CA GLU A 341 29.60 -12.71 9.55
C GLU A 341 29.70 -12.60 8.02
N GLN A 342 28.57 -12.39 7.35
CA GLN A 342 28.58 -11.76 6.05
C GLN A 342 29.38 -10.48 6.26
N ALA A 343 30.50 -10.35 5.52
CA ALA A 343 31.26 -9.12 5.45
C ALA A 343 30.25 -7.98 5.45
N ASP A 344 30.32 -7.11 6.46
CA ASP A 344 29.30 -6.09 6.67
C ASP A 344 29.13 -5.40 5.31
N PRO A 345 27.96 -5.48 4.66
CA PRO A 345 27.79 -4.90 3.33
C PRO A 345 27.96 -3.38 3.37
N THR A 346 28.02 -2.79 4.56
CA THR A 346 28.38 -1.41 4.84
C THR A 346 29.85 -1.21 5.27
N GLU A 347 30.68 -2.25 5.25
CA GLU A 347 32.10 -2.18 5.56
C GLU A 347 32.81 -1.24 4.57
N GLY A 348 33.39 -0.16 5.11
CA GLY A 348 34.03 0.89 4.31
C GLY A 348 33.08 1.95 3.75
N MET A 349 31.76 1.80 3.91
CA MET A 349 30.80 2.87 3.65
C MET A 349 30.91 3.97 4.72
N THR A 350 30.61 5.20 4.32
CA THR A 350 30.31 6.27 5.28
C THR A 350 29.01 5.98 6.02
N ALA A 351 28.78 6.61 7.17
CA ALA A 351 27.54 6.42 7.92
C ALA A 351 26.30 6.82 7.09
N GLU A 352 26.45 7.82 6.23
CA GLU A 352 25.43 8.27 5.28
C GLU A 352 25.11 7.19 4.24
N GLU A 353 26.12 6.61 3.60
CA GLU A 353 25.97 5.53 2.62
C GLU A 353 25.39 4.26 3.27
N ALA A 354 25.86 3.91 4.46
CA ALA A 354 25.35 2.78 5.23
C ALA A 354 23.87 2.97 5.61
N LEU A 355 23.48 4.17 6.07
CA LEU A 355 22.11 4.48 6.44
C LEU A 355 21.18 4.48 5.21
N HIS A 356 21.64 5.03 4.09
CA HIS A 356 20.93 4.93 2.80
C HIS A 356 20.73 3.45 2.41
N TRP A 357 21.81 2.67 2.47
CA TRP A 357 21.80 1.25 2.13
C TRP A 357 20.81 0.47 3.01
N GLN A 358 20.80 0.70 4.33
CA GLN A 358 19.89 0.04 5.27
C GLN A 358 18.41 0.30 4.95
N ILE A 359 18.06 1.51 4.50
CA ILE A 359 16.69 1.84 4.10
C ILE A 359 16.30 1.12 2.81
N VAL A 360 17.18 1.16 1.79
CA VAL A 360 16.94 0.49 0.50
C VAL A 360 16.81 -1.03 0.69
N HIS A 361 17.62 -1.62 1.57
CA HIS A 361 17.70 -3.07 1.80
C HIS A 361 16.92 -3.55 3.03
N ARG A 362 16.08 -2.68 3.60
CA ARG A 362 15.08 -3.04 4.63
C ARG A 362 15.71 -3.57 5.93
N LYS A 363 16.88 -3.06 6.28
CA LYS A 363 17.60 -3.40 7.53
C LYS A 363 17.27 -2.38 8.61
N LYS A 364 16.66 -2.84 9.69
CA LYS A 364 16.13 -1.96 10.76
C LYS A 364 17.11 -1.81 11.92
N GLU A 365 17.99 -2.78 12.09
CA GLU A 365 18.94 -2.87 13.18
C GLU A 365 20.11 -1.89 12.95
N GLY A 366 20.41 -1.07 13.96
CA GLY A 366 21.58 -0.16 13.92
C GLY A 366 21.35 1.20 13.25
N VAL A 367 20.17 1.47 12.67
CA VAL A 367 19.86 2.77 12.03
C VAL A 367 20.07 3.96 12.96
N GLU A 368 19.76 3.84 14.25
CA GLU A 368 19.93 4.93 15.22
C GLU A 368 21.41 5.33 15.39
N ALA A 369 22.31 4.36 15.49
CA ALA A 369 23.75 4.61 15.65
C ALA A 369 24.36 5.23 14.39
N LEU A 370 23.87 4.84 13.21
CA LEU A 370 24.25 5.48 11.95
C LEU A 370 23.76 6.92 11.88
N ILE A 371 22.53 7.19 12.34
CA ILE A 371 21.99 8.56 12.43
C ILE A 371 22.85 9.41 13.37
N ASP A 372 23.19 8.92 14.57
CA ASP A 372 24.07 9.62 15.52
C ASP A 372 25.40 10.01 14.88
N THR A 373 25.97 9.10 14.07
CA THR A 373 27.23 9.34 13.37
C THR A 373 27.05 10.38 12.26
N CYS A 374 25.98 10.31 11.48
CA CYS A 374 25.64 11.32 10.47
C CYS A 374 25.47 12.72 11.09
N LEU A 375 24.88 12.81 12.28
CA LEU A 375 24.67 14.05 13.02
C LEU A 375 25.97 14.73 13.48
N THR A 376 27.10 14.02 13.47
CA THR A 376 28.43 14.63 13.73
C THR A 376 28.94 15.45 12.54
N ARG A 377 28.39 15.25 11.35
CA ARG A 377 28.86 15.84 10.08
C ARG A 377 27.86 16.81 9.44
N GLN A 378 26.57 16.66 9.74
CA GLN A 378 25.49 17.51 9.25
C GLN A 378 24.37 17.61 10.30
N ASP A 379 23.47 18.58 10.17
CA ASP A 379 22.33 18.70 11.08
C ASP A 379 21.25 17.66 10.77
N ALA A 380 20.26 17.52 11.67
CA ALA A 380 19.19 16.53 11.52
C ALA A 380 18.43 16.68 10.19
N VAL A 381 18.29 17.91 9.70
CA VAL A 381 17.63 18.16 8.42
C VAL A 381 18.51 17.77 7.23
N GLY A 382 19.83 17.99 7.32
CA GLY A 382 20.80 17.47 6.36
C GLY A 382 20.71 15.96 6.21
N VAL A 383 20.68 15.21 7.32
CA VAL A 383 20.53 13.74 7.30
C VAL A 383 19.23 13.34 6.59
N LEU A 384 18.12 14.01 6.88
CA LEU A 384 16.84 13.73 6.22
C LEU A 384 16.91 13.97 4.71
N ASN A 385 17.38 15.15 4.29
CA ASN A 385 17.31 15.59 2.90
C ASN A 385 18.37 14.93 2.00
N ASN A 386 19.54 14.62 2.56
CA ASN A 386 20.67 14.11 1.79
C ASN A 386 20.80 12.58 1.85
N VAL A 387 20.16 11.92 2.82
CA VAL A 387 20.29 10.45 3.01
C VAL A 387 18.93 9.78 2.98
N LEU A 388 18.03 10.12 3.92
CA LEU A 388 16.78 9.40 4.11
C LEU A 388 15.80 9.57 2.92
N LEU A 389 15.61 10.80 2.43
CA LEU A 389 14.72 11.07 1.29
C LEU A 389 15.26 10.48 -0.03
N PRO A 390 16.56 10.62 -0.36
CA PRO A 390 17.15 9.94 -1.52
C PRO A 390 17.01 8.41 -1.47
N ALA A 391 17.21 7.78 -0.31
CA ALA A 391 17.01 6.34 -0.15
C ALA A 391 15.58 5.91 -0.45
N MET A 392 14.59 6.64 0.08
CA MET A 392 13.17 6.35 -0.22
C MET A 392 12.79 6.65 -1.67
N LYS A 393 13.45 7.62 -2.31
CA LYS A 393 13.28 7.86 -3.74
C LYS A 393 13.77 6.66 -4.55
N GLU A 394 14.96 6.13 -4.24
CA GLU A 394 15.48 4.93 -4.90
C GLU A 394 14.55 3.73 -4.75
N VAL A 395 14.01 3.49 -3.54
CA VAL A 395 13.00 2.45 -3.31
C VAL A 395 11.77 2.65 -4.20
N GLY A 396 11.30 3.90 -4.32
CA GLY A 396 10.19 4.26 -5.19
C GLY A 396 10.49 4.05 -6.69
N ASP A 397 11.70 4.39 -7.13
CA ASP A 397 12.15 4.20 -8.51
C ASP A 397 12.24 2.70 -8.85
N LYS A 398 12.83 1.88 -7.96
CA LYS A 398 12.89 0.42 -8.12
C LYS A 398 11.50 -0.24 -8.13
N PHE A 399 10.59 0.24 -7.29
CA PHE A 399 9.19 -0.20 -7.31
C PHE A 399 8.49 0.17 -8.62
N GLY A 400 8.69 1.40 -9.11
CA GLY A 400 8.14 1.86 -10.38
C GLY A 400 8.69 1.08 -11.59
N ALA A 401 9.91 0.57 -11.49
CA ALA A 401 10.53 -0.30 -12.50
C ALA A 401 10.11 -1.78 -12.40
N GLY A 402 9.34 -2.17 -11.38
CA GLY A 402 8.97 -3.57 -11.11
C GLY A 402 10.09 -4.41 -10.50
N GLU A 403 11.20 -3.79 -10.09
CA GLU A 403 12.33 -4.46 -9.43
C GLU A 403 12.02 -4.79 -7.96
N LEU A 404 11.17 -3.99 -7.32
CA LEU A 404 10.64 -4.22 -5.97
C LEU A 404 9.13 -4.44 -6.02
N ILE A 405 8.65 -5.37 -5.19
CA ILE A 405 7.22 -5.55 -4.92
C ILE A 405 6.77 -4.69 -3.72
N LEU A 406 5.47 -4.41 -3.64
CA LEU A 406 4.89 -3.54 -2.60
C LEU A 406 5.31 -3.92 -1.16
N PRO A 407 5.36 -5.20 -0.76
CA PRO A 407 5.85 -5.59 0.56
C PRO A 407 7.24 -5.05 0.91
N PHE A 408 8.18 -5.05 -0.04
CA PHE A 408 9.53 -4.54 0.19
C PHE A 408 9.55 -3.02 0.36
N VAL A 409 8.68 -2.31 -0.38
CA VAL A 409 8.49 -0.87 -0.19
C VAL A 409 7.94 -0.58 1.20
N LEU A 410 6.99 -1.38 1.70
CA LEU A 410 6.43 -1.22 3.04
C LEU A 410 7.49 -1.46 4.12
N GLN A 411 8.33 -2.49 3.97
CA GLN A 411 9.44 -2.75 4.90
C GLN A 411 10.47 -1.60 4.89
N SER A 412 10.85 -1.08 3.73
CA SER A 412 11.72 0.11 3.63
C SER A 412 11.05 1.33 4.27
N ALA A 413 9.73 1.47 4.13
CA ALA A 413 8.97 2.54 4.77
C ALA A 413 8.95 2.40 6.30
N GLU A 414 8.98 1.18 6.86
CA GLU A 414 9.15 0.98 8.30
C GLU A 414 10.52 1.42 8.81
N VAL A 415 11.59 1.06 8.09
CA VAL A 415 12.95 1.50 8.41
C VAL A 415 13.02 3.03 8.33
N MET A 416 12.48 3.62 7.28
CA MET A 416 12.36 5.07 7.12
C MET A 416 11.60 5.72 8.29
N LYS A 417 10.44 5.18 8.66
CA LYS A 417 9.63 5.70 9.76
C LYS A 417 10.40 5.66 11.08
N LYS A 418 11.12 4.57 11.34
CA LYS A 418 11.98 4.43 12.53
C LYS A 418 13.10 5.47 12.51
N SER A 419 13.79 5.63 11.37
CA SER A 419 14.87 6.60 11.20
C SER A 419 14.39 8.04 11.40
N VAL A 420 13.25 8.42 10.81
CA VAL A 420 12.66 9.75 10.98
C VAL A 420 12.24 9.99 12.43
N ALA A 421 11.57 9.02 13.08
CA ALA A 421 11.14 9.17 14.47
C ALA A 421 12.33 9.34 15.43
N TYR A 422 13.46 8.70 15.15
CA TYR A 422 14.69 8.89 15.92
C TYR A 422 15.30 10.27 15.66
N LEU A 423 15.38 10.67 14.39
CA LEU A 423 15.92 11.96 13.94
C LEU A 423 15.15 13.17 14.49
N GLU A 424 13.84 13.03 14.71
CA GLU A 424 12.99 14.09 15.30
C GLU A 424 13.47 14.53 16.70
N ASN A 425 14.17 13.67 17.45
CA ASN A 425 14.70 14.02 18.78
C ASN A 425 15.84 15.05 18.73
N PHE A 426 16.48 15.22 17.58
CA PHE A 426 17.65 16.08 17.39
C PHE A 426 17.31 17.43 16.74
N LEU A 427 16.03 17.68 16.47
CA LEU A 427 15.56 18.99 16.05
C LEU A 427 15.50 19.90 17.30
N GLU A 428 16.37 20.92 17.37
CA GLU A 428 16.47 21.84 18.52
C GLU A 428 15.12 22.44 18.93
N ARG A 429 14.75 22.36 20.21
CA ARG A 429 13.55 23.03 20.77
C ARG A 429 13.91 24.39 21.37
N LYS A 430 13.34 25.48 20.86
CA LYS A 430 13.30 26.78 21.55
C LYS A 430 11.96 26.93 22.26
N GLU A 431 11.96 26.84 23.59
CA GLU A 431 10.78 27.15 24.40
C GLU A 431 10.58 28.67 24.54
N GLY A 432 9.36 29.15 24.31
CA GLY A 432 8.98 30.56 24.40
C GLY A 432 7.51 30.80 24.09
N THR A 433 7.04 32.04 24.28
CA THR A 433 5.71 32.51 23.86
C THR A 433 5.55 32.39 22.34
N SER A 434 4.37 31.94 21.89
CA SER A 434 4.12 31.66 20.48
C SER A 434 4.35 32.89 19.58
N LYS A 435 5.17 32.72 18.53
CA LYS A 435 5.46 33.71 17.48
C LYS A 435 4.32 33.86 16.47
N GLY A 436 3.39 32.90 16.41
CA GLY A 436 2.26 32.87 15.48
C GLY A 436 1.61 31.48 15.41
N VAL A 437 0.41 31.41 14.85
CA VAL A 437 -0.43 30.21 14.73
C VAL A 437 -0.45 29.73 13.28
N ILE A 438 -0.23 28.44 13.02
CA ILE A 438 -0.34 27.84 11.69
C ILE A 438 -1.19 26.57 11.74
N VAL A 439 -2.07 26.41 10.75
CA VAL A 439 -2.78 25.15 10.50
C VAL A 439 -2.04 24.37 9.42
N LEU A 440 -1.66 23.12 9.70
CA LEU A 440 -0.98 22.23 8.76
C LEU A 440 -1.88 21.06 8.38
N ALA A 441 -1.91 20.71 7.10
CA ALA A 441 -2.66 19.56 6.61
C ALA A 441 -2.02 18.92 5.37
N THR A 442 -2.12 17.59 5.28
CA THR A 442 -1.92 16.89 4.00
C THR A 442 -3.27 16.86 3.29
N VAL A 443 -3.30 17.32 2.04
CA VAL A 443 -4.54 17.55 1.29
C VAL A 443 -5.37 16.28 1.06
N TYR A 444 -6.66 16.45 0.79
CA TYR A 444 -7.59 15.34 0.57
C TYR A 444 -7.10 14.36 -0.51
N GLY A 445 -7.23 13.06 -0.21
CA GLY A 445 -6.76 11.97 -1.07
C GLY A 445 -5.28 11.65 -0.93
N ASP A 446 -4.50 12.43 -0.17
CA ASP A 446 -3.08 12.18 0.06
C ASP A 446 -2.84 11.63 1.47
N VAL A 447 -2.16 10.48 1.56
CA VAL A 447 -1.88 9.76 2.82
C VAL A 447 -0.49 10.02 3.37
N HIS A 448 0.34 10.77 2.65
CA HIS A 448 1.74 10.95 3.00
C HIS A 448 1.90 12.14 3.97
N ASP A 449 2.35 11.86 5.18
CA ASP A 449 2.40 12.83 6.29
C ASP A 449 3.79 13.04 6.90
N ILE A 450 4.81 12.29 6.47
CA ILE A 450 6.19 12.39 6.99
C ILE A 450 6.74 13.83 6.86
N GLY A 451 6.69 14.40 5.65
CA GLY A 451 7.19 15.76 5.42
C GLY A 451 6.43 16.81 6.22
N LYS A 452 5.10 16.70 6.32
CA LYS A 452 4.25 17.57 7.14
C LYS A 452 4.61 17.47 8.62
N ASN A 453 4.82 16.26 9.14
CA ASN A 453 5.18 16.04 10.54
C ASN A 453 6.52 16.69 10.88
N LEU A 454 7.48 16.66 9.96
CA LEU A 454 8.74 17.37 10.12
C LEU A 454 8.55 18.89 10.17
N VAL A 455 7.75 19.44 9.23
CA VAL A 455 7.43 20.88 9.21
C VAL A 455 6.75 21.30 10.52
N ARG A 456 5.81 20.48 11.03
CA ARG A 456 5.20 20.68 12.35
C ARG A 456 6.27 20.75 13.43
N THR A 457 7.16 19.76 13.49
CA THR A 457 8.21 19.70 14.51
C THR A 457 9.12 20.94 14.43
N ILE A 458 9.57 21.34 13.23
CA ILE A 458 10.44 22.50 13.02
C ILE A 458 9.74 23.81 13.40
N LEU A 459 8.49 24.02 13.00
CA LEU A 459 7.73 25.23 13.33
C LEU A 459 7.43 25.31 14.84
N SER A 460 6.97 24.20 15.44
CA SER A 460 6.74 24.13 16.90
C SER A 460 8.02 24.42 17.67
N ASN A 461 9.14 23.85 17.23
CA ASN A 461 10.46 24.05 17.82
C ASN A 461 10.98 25.49 17.68
N ASN A 462 10.53 26.23 16.66
CA ASN A 462 10.89 27.63 16.44
C ASN A 462 9.89 28.62 17.07
N GLY A 463 9.02 28.11 17.94
CA GLY A 463 8.11 28.91 18.75
C GLY A 463 6.78 29.21 18.07
N TYR A 464 6.33 28.46 17.07
CA TYR A 464 4.98 28.62 16.48
C TYR A 464 3.98 27.65 17.11
N THR A 465 2.72 28.08 17.25
CA THR A 465 1.61 27.18 17.59
C THR A 465 1.15 26.47 16.33
N VAL A 466 1.30 25.15 16.28
CA VAL A 466 0.95 24.35 15.10
C VAL A 466 -0.28 23.49 15.38
N HIS A 467 -1.34 23.70 14.61
CA HIS A 467 -2.53 22.86 14.57
C HIS A 467 -2.44 21.90 13.39
N ASP A 468 -2.04 20.66 13.67
CA ASP A 468 -1.88 19.63 12.65
C ASP A 468 -3.17 18.82 12.49
N LEU A 469 -3.78 18.90 11.31
CA LEU A 469 -5.03 18.21 10.97
C LEU A 469 -4.82 16.80 10.41
N GLY A 470 -3.57 16.35 10.32
CA GLY A 470 -3.21 15.03 9.82
C GLY A 470 -3.27 14.94 8.29
N LYS A 471 -3.75 13.80 7.80
CA LYS A 471 -3.74 13.43 6.39
C LYS A 471 -5.12 13.18 5.82
N GLN A 472 -5.21 13.23 4.48
CA GLN A 472 -6.47 13.19 3.74
C GLN A 472 -7.49 14.24 4.22
N THR A 473 -7.03 15.43 4.58
CA THR A 473 -7.90 16.44 5.20
C THR A 473 -8.73 17.17 4.13
N PRO A 474 -10.08 17.18 4.22
CA PRO A 474 -10.94 17.93 3.30
C PRO A 474 -10.71 19.45 3.36
N ALA A 475 -10.88 20.14 2.24
CA ALA A 475 -10.68 21.59 2.13
C ALA A 475 -11.48 22.39 3.18
N ASN A 476 -12.75 22.05 3.41
CA ASN A 476 -13.58 22.73 4.40
C ASN A 476 -13.02 22.57 5.82
N THR A 477 -12.57 21.38 6.18
CA THR A 477 -11.97 21.13 7.50
C THR A 477 -10.72 21.98 7.73
N ILE A 478 -9.88 22.16 6.70
CA ILE A 478 -8.69 23.01 6.78
C ILE A 478 -9.09 24.47 7.01
N ILE A 479 -10.05 24.98 6.23
CA ILE A 479 -10.51 26.37 6.31
C ILE A 479 -11.20 26.63 7.66
N ASP A 480 -12.08 25.72 8.10
CA ASP A 480 -12.81 25.85 9.35
C ASP A 480 -11.86 25.85 10.55
N ALA A 481 -10.85 24.98 10.55
CA ALA A 481 -9.81 24.97 11.58
C ALA A 481 -8.96 26.25 11.59
N ALA A 482 -8.65 26.82 10.41
CA ALA A 482 -7.92 28.08 10.30
C ALA A 482 -8.71 29.25 10.92
N ILE A 483 -10.03 29.27 10.72
CA ILE A 483 -10.93 30.24 11.35
C ILE A 483 -11.02 29.99 12.86
N GLU A 484 -11.28 28.75 13.28
CA GLU A 484 -11.44 28.37 14.69
C GLU A 484 -10.23 28.75 15.53
N HIS A 485 -9.03 28.50 15.00
CA HIS A 485 -7.78 28.75 15.70
C HIS A 485 -7.18 30.14 15.43
N ASN A 486 -7.86 30.99 14.65
CA ASN A 486 -7.35 32.30 14.21
C ASN A 486 -5.92 32.19 13.65
N ALA A 487 -5.73 31.28 12.69
CA ALA A 487 -4.42 30.98 12.15
C ALA A 487 -3.81 32.20 11.42
N ASP A 488 -2.51 32.42 11.58
CA ASP A 488 -1.75 33.42 10.83
C ASP A 488 -1.41 32.91 9.41
N ALA A 489 -1.39 31.59 9.21
CA ALA A 489 -1.19 30.97 7.90
C ALA A 489 -1.76 29.54 7.82
N ILE A 490 -1.94 29.05 6.59
CA ILE A 490 -2.31 27.66 6.30
C ILE A 490 -1.15 27.01 5.53
N GLY A 491 -0.66 25.87 6.00
CA GLY A 491 0.33 25.06 5.28
C GLY A 491 -0.28 23.79 4.70
N LEU A 492 -0.06 23.59 3.40
CA LEU A 492 -0.59 22.46 2.64
C LEU A 492 0.55 21.58 2.11
N SER A 493 0.45 20.27 2.35
CA SER A 493 1.38 19.27 1.84
C SER A 493 0.69 18.35 0.82
N ALA A 494 1.36 18.05 -0.29
CA ALA A 494 0.99 16.99 -1.22
C ALA A 494 2.23 16.28 -1.79
N LEU A 495 2.20 14.95 -1.81
CA LEU A 495 3.25 14.13 -2.41
C LEU A 495 2.93 13.74 -3.85
N LEU A 496 1.64 13.60 -4.22
CA LEU A 496 1.23 13.17 -5.56
C LEU A 496 0.78 14.33 -6.46
N VAL A 497 1.04 14.22 -7.76
CA VAL A 497 0.58 15.21 -8.76
C VAL A 497 -0.94 15.25 -8.86
N SER A 498 -1.62 14.12 -8.64
CA SER A 498 -3.09 14.03 -8.65
C SER A 498 -3.70 14.79 -7.47
N THR A 499 -3.11 14.67 -6.28
CA THR A 499 -3.61 15.28 -5.03
C THR A 499 -3.24 16.76 -4.91
N SER A 500 -2.13 17.20 -5.52
CA SER A 500 -1.74 18.63 -5.55
C SER A 500 -2.81 19.55 -6.12
N LYS A 501 -3.71 19.03 -6.97
CA LYS A 501 -4.88 19.74 -7.52
C LYS A 501 -5.85 20.24 -6.44
N GLN A 502 -5.79 19.72 -5.22
CA GLN A 502 -6.57 20.24 -4.09
C GLN A 502 -6.09 21.61 -3.61
N MET A 503 -4.81 21.94 -3.77
CA MET A 503 -4.25 23.23 -3.33
C MET A 503 -4.90 24.44 -4.00
N PRO A 504 -5.03 24.54 -5.35
CA PRO A 504 -5.74 25.65 -5.97
C PRO A 504 -7.22 25.70 -5.59
N LEU A 505 -7.88 24.57 -5.34
CA LEU A 505 -9.28 24.56 -4.88
C LEU A 505 -9.42 25.28 -3.53
N ILE A 506 -8.51 24.99 -2.59
CA ILE A 506 -8.48 25.65 -1.28
C ILE A 506 -8.22 27.15 -1.41
N VAL A 507 -7.24 27.56 -2.23
CA VAL A 507 -6.92 28.98 -2.46
C VAL A 507 -8.11 29.73 -3.05
N ASN A 508 -8.79 29.16 -4.05
CA ASN A 508 -9.97 29.78 -4.65
C ASN A 508 -11.15 29.85 -3.65
N GLU A 509 -11.33 28.84 -2.81
CA GLU A 509 -12.38 28.83 -1.81
C GLU A 509 -12.15 29.87 -0.70
N LEU A 510 -10.91 30.05 -0.25
CA LEU A 510 -10.53 31.13 0.66
C LEU A 510 -10.91 32.50 0.09
N ALA A 511 -10.57 32.74 -1.18
CA ALA A 511 -10.92 33.98 -1.88
C ALA A 511 -12.43 34.19 -2.00
N ARG A 512 -13.20 33.15 -2.36
CA ARG A 512 -14.67 33.21 -2.45
C ARG A 512 -15.34 33.54 -1.13
N ARG A 513 -14.76 33.06 -0.01
CA ARG A 513 -15.25 33.34 1.35
C ARG A 513 -14.73 34.67 1.91
N GLY A 514 -13.88 35.39 1.17
CA GLY A 514 -13.26 36.63 1.64
C GLY A 514 -12.31 36.43 2.83
N LEU A 515 -11.72 35.24 2.95
CA LEU A 515 -10.77 34.91 4.01
C LEU A 515 -9.36 35.27 3.56
N GLU A 516 -8.59 35.91 4.44
CA GLU A 516 -7.29 36.50 4.10
C GLU A 516 -6.10 35.75 4.70
N PHE A 517 -6.15 34.41 4.74
CA PHE A 517 -5.04 33.58 5.22
C PHE A 517 -3.95 33.41 4.14
N PRO A 518 -2.68 33.74 4.42
CA PRO A 518 -1.53 33.32 3.61
C PRO A 518 -1.47 31.79 3.50
N VAL A 519 -1.15 31.28 2.30
CA VAL A 519 -1.07 29.82 2.05
C VAL A 519 0.35 29.41 1.72
N LEU A 520 0.96 28.59 2.56
CA LEU A 520 2.23 27.92 2.29
C LEU A 520 1.95 26.57 1.64
N ILE A 521 2.65 26.24 0.55
CA ILE A 521 2.51 24.96 -0.15
C ILE A 521 3.85 24.26 -0.28
N GLY A 522 3.84 22.93 -0.14
CA GLY A 522 5.04 22.11 -0.28
C GLY A 522 4.74 20.64 -0.51
N GLY A 523 5.80 19.84 -0.55
CA GLY A 523 5.75 18.41 -0.83
C GLY A 523 6.38 18.05 -2.18
N ALA A 524 6.72 16.77 -2.36
CA ALA A 524 7.61 16.31 -3.42
C ALA A 524 7.11 16.59 -4.85
N ALA A 525 5.78 16.62 -5.05
CA ALA A 525 5.18 16.94 -6.34
C ALA A 525 5.06 18.45 -6.61
N ILE A 526 5.41 19.31 -5.65
CA ILE A 526 5.23 20.76 -5.75
C ILE A 526 6.54 21.43 -6.14
N ASN A 527 6.44 22.38 -7.07
CA ASN A 527 7.56 23.20 -7.51
C ASN A 527 7.16 24.69 -7.57
N ARG A 528 8.17 25.54 -7.79
CA ARG A 528 8.00 26.99 -7.83
C ARG A 528 7.00 27.45 -8.91
N ALA A 529 7.06 26.85 -10.10
CA ALA A 529 6.15 27.15 -11.20
C ALA A 529 4.69 26.82 -10.84
N PHE A 530 4.47 25.71 -10.13
CA PHE A 530 3.15 25.34 -9.62
C PHE A 530 2.62 26.38 -8.63
N GLY A 531 3.44 26.81 -7.66
CA GLY A 531 3.05 27.85 -6.70
C GLY A 531 2.69 29.19 -7.35
N ARG A 532 3.53 29.65 -8.29
CA ARG A 532 3.29 30.86 -9.08
C ARG A 532 1.99 30.79 -9.89
N ARG A 533 1.69 29.62 -10.46
CA ARG A 533 0.47 29.40 -11.23
C ARG A 533 -0.79 29.47 -10.36
N ILE A 534 -0.80 28.79 -9.21
CA ILE A 534 -2.00 28.73 -8.36
C ILE A 534 -2.24 30.00 -7.53
N LEU A 535 -1.28 30.94 -7.53
CA LEU A 535 -1.50 32.28 -6.99
C LEU A 535 -2.64 33.00 -7.70
N PHE A 536 -2.84 32.75 -9.00
CA PHE A 536 -3.90 33.38 -9.77
C PHE A 536 -5.23 32.65 -9.57
N LEU A 537 -6.25 33.39 -9.17
CA LEU A 537 -7.61 32.89 -8.98
C LEU A 537 -8.24 32.52 -10.32
N GLU A 538 -8.94 31.39 -10.38
CA GLU A 538 -9.53 30.87 -11.62
C GLU A 538 -10.65 31.79 -12.14
N ASP A 539 -11.45 32.33 -11.24
CA ASP A 539 -12.64 33.12 -11.58
C ASP A 539 -12.29 34.55 -12.06
N SER A 540 -11.23 35.16 -11.52
CA SER A 540 -10.88 36.56 -11.79
C SER A 540 -9.58 36.77 -12.56
N GLY A 541 -8.71 35.75 -12.61
CA GLY A 541 -7.35 35.85 -13.13
C GLY A 541 -6.44 36.78 -12.33
N GLN A 542 -6.90 37.32 -11.19
CA GLN A 542 -6.11 38.16 -10.31
C GLN A 542 -5.36 37.34 -9.25
N PRO A 543 -4.22 37.82 -8.75
CA PRO A 543 -3.52 37.18 -7.64
C PRO A 543 -4.39 37.12 -6.39
N TYR A 544 -4.34 36.01 -5.66
CA TYR A 544 -4.93 35.87 -4.33
C TYR A 544 -4.28 36.87 -3.36
N GLY A 545 -5.12 37.69 -2.71
CA GLY A 545 -4.68 38.88 -1.97
C GLY A 545 -3.71 38.62 -0.82
N SER A 546 -3.83 37.45 -0.17
CA SER A 546 -2.94 37.05 0.95
C SER A 546 -1.73 36.23 0.53
N GLY A 547 -1.63 35.90 -0.75
CA GLY A 547 -0.46 35.24 -1.33
C GLY A 547 -0.44 33.72 -1.17
N VAL A 548 0.30 33.08 -2.08
CA VAL A 548 0.64 31.66 -2.06
C VAL A 548 2.16 31.52 -2.12
N PHE A 549 2.74 30.82 -1.16
CA PHE A 549 4.18 30.73 -0.95
C PHE A 549 4.62 29.28 -1.12
N TYR A 550 5.41 29.01 -2.17
CA TYR A 550 6.03 27.70 -2.33
C TYR A 550 7.23 27.58 -1.40
N CYS A 551 7.27 26.50 -0.62
CA CYS A 551 8.37 26.14 0.27
C CYS A 551 8.97 24.83 -0.21
N LYS A 552 10.23 24.85 -0.61
CA LYS A 552 10.97 23.66 -1.06
C LYS A 552 11.17 22.67 0.08
N ASP A 553 11.45 23.19 1.27
CA ASP A 553 11.68 22.41 2.48
C ASP A 553 11.12 23.12 3.73
N ALA A 554 11.29 22.50 4.89
CA ALA A 554 10.75 23.00 6.14
C ALA A 554 11.43 24.29 6.63
N PHE A 555 12.68 24.56 6.26
CA PHE A 555 13.37 25.80 6.63
C PHE A 555 12.88 26.96 5.77
N GLU A 556 12.67 26.76 4.47
CA GLU A 556 12.03 27.79 3.65
C GLU A 556 10.60 28.08 4.15
N GLY A 557 9.90 27.07 4.66
CA GLY A 557 8.62 27.24 5.37
C GLY A 557 8.74 28.09 6.65
N LEU A 558 9.76 27.83 7.46
CA LEU A 558 10.06 28.62 8.65
C LEU A 558 10.41 30.07 8.30
N ASP A 559 11.28 30.30 7.31
CA ASP A 559 11.70 31.62 6.85
C ASP A 559 10.52 32.44 6.30
N VAL A 560 9.60 31.78 5.59
CA VAL A 560 8.35 32.41 5.13
C VAL A 560 7.48 32.79 6.32
N MET A 561 7.31 31.91 7.30
CA MET A 561 6.54 32.22 8.52
C MET A 561 7.15 33.39 9.31
N GLU A 562 8.48 33.46 9.42
CA GLU A 562 9.16 34.57 10.10
C GLU A 562 8.97 35.91 9.37
N GLN A 563 8.84 35.88 8.04
CA GLN A 563 8.52 37.07 7.26
C GLN A 563 7.04 37.45 7.36
N LEU A 564 6.12 36.48 7.37
CA LEU A 564 4.67 36.70 7.44
C LEU A 564 4.21 37.29 8.78
N THR A 565 4.92 36.99 9.88
CA THR A 565 4.63 37.52 11.22
C THR A 565 5.03 39.00 11.40
N VAL A 566 5.86 39.55 10.50
CA VAL A 566 6.29 40.96 10.54
C VAL A 566 5.56 41.75 9.44
N PRO A 567 4.67 42.71 9.75
CA PRO A 567 3.81 43.36 8.76
C PRO A 567 4.52 43.97 7.55
N THR A 568 5.65 44.65 7.76
CA THR A 568 6.43 45.26 6.68
C THR A 568 7.07 44.21 5.76
N LYS A 569 7.63 43.13 6.34
CA LYS A 569 8.21 42.03 5.57
C LYS A 569 7.16 41.23 4.83
N ARG A 570 5.95 41.09 5.41
CA ARG A 570 4.81 40.45 4.75
C ARG A 570 4.41 41.18 3.47
N GLU A 571 4.31 42.51 3.51
CA GLU A 571 3.98 43.31 2.32
C GLU A 571 5.08 43.19 1.25
N GLU A 572 6.35 43.31 1.63
CA GLU A 572 7.49 43.14 0.72
C GLU A 572 7.54 41.74 0.07
N LEU A 573 7.32 40.70 0.88
CA LEU A 573 7.30 39.31 0.42
C LEU A 573 6.16 39.07 -0.58
N LEU A 574 4.97 39.59 -0.28
CA LEU A 574 3.79 39.49 -1.14
C LEU A 574 4.04 40.20 -2.48
N ASP A 575 4.55 41.43 -2.45
CA ASP A 575 4.84 42.20 -3.66
C ASP A 575 5.88 41.51 -4.55
N ARG A 576 6.90 40.91 -3.95
CA ARG A 576 7.91 40.11 -4.65
C ARG A 576 7.30 38.89 -5.33
N ILE A 577 6.54 38.08 -4.59
CA ILE A 577 5.91 36.86 -5.15
C ILE A 577 4.93 37.21 -6.28
N VAL A 578 4.14 38.27 -6.12
CA VAL A 578 3.21 38.73 -7.15
C VAL A 578 3.98 39.16 -8.40
N ALA A 579 5.04 39.96 -8.24
CA ALA A 579 5.86 40.41 -9.37
C ALA A 579 6.48 39.22 -10.14
N GLU A 580 7.13 38.30 -9.44
CA GLU A 580 7.73 37.10 -10.02
C GLU A 580 6.68 36.20 -10.70
N SER A 581 5.47 36.11 -10.16
CA SER A 581 4.39 35.30 -10.74
C SER A 581 3.84 35.89 -12.03
N TYR A 582 3.77 37.22 -12.15
CA TYR A 582 3.42 37.89 -13.41
C TYR A 582 4.50 37.68 -14.48
N GLU A 583 5.78 37.73 -14.10
CA GLU A 583 6.91 37.46 -14.98
C GLU A 583 6.89 36.01 -15.50
N GLU A 584 6.73 35.03 -14.62
CA GLU A 584 6.61 33.60 -14.99
C GLU A 584 5.42 33.34 -15.92
N ALA A 585 4.29 34.03 -15.68
CA ALA A 585 3.09 33.90 -16.50
C ALA A 585 3.18 34.63 -17.85
N GLY A 586 4.25 35.39 -18.10
CA GLY A 586 4.39 36.24 -19.30
C GLY A 586 3.35 37.36 -19.38
N LYS A 587 2.82 37.82 -18.25
CA LYS A 587 1.74 38.83 -18.15
C LYS A 587 2.29 40.16 -17.63
N SER A 588 1.87 41.28 -18.22
CA SER A 588 2.22 42.62 -17.71
C SER A 588 1.43 42.94 -16.44
N ARG A 589 2.12 43.35 -15.36
CA ARG A 589 1.49 43.78 -14.10
C ARG A 589 0.63 45.04 -14.36
N PRO A 590 -0.64 45.08 -13.92
CA PRO A 590 -1.43 46.31 -13.96
C PRO A 590 -0.76 47.41 -13.13
N PRO A 591 -0.76 48.69 -13.56
CA PRO A 591 -0.15 49.77 -12.81
C PRO A 591 -0.78 49.88 -11.42
N VAL A 592 0.05 49.85 -10.38
CA VAL A 592 -0.39 50.05 -8.99
C VAL A 592 -0.99 51.45 -8.90
N ARG A 593 -2.30 51.55 -8.69
CA ARG A 593 -2.92 52.83 -8.32
C ARG A 593 -2.44 53.17 -6.92
N ASP A 594 -1.63 54.22 -6.81
CA ASP A 594 -1.20 54.80 -5.55
C ASP A 594 -2.40 54.89 -4.59
N ARG A 595 -2.32 54.20 -3.44
CA ARG A 595 -3.25 54.41 -2.33
C ARG A 595 -3.05 55.87 -1.92
N ARG A 596 -4.03 56.72 -2.28
CA ARG A 596 -4.06 58.15 -1.92
C ARG A 596 -3.66 58.33 -0.47
N GLN A 597 -2.70 59.21 -0.24
CA GLN A 597 -2.36 59.74 1.08
C GLN A 597 -3.64 60.15 1.84
N PRO A 598 -3.75 59.85 3.14
CA PRO A 598 -4.89 60.28 3.95
C PRO A 598 -4.76 61.78 4.19
N GLY A 599 -5.40 62.58 3.35
CA GLY A 599 -5.29 64.03 3.46
C GLY A 599 -5.95 64.81 2.35
N GLN A 600 -7.26 64.62 2.14
CA GLN A 600 -8.13 65.68 1.61
C GLN A 600 -9.59 65.33 1.93
N HIS A 601 -10.12 65.95 2.97
CA HIS A 601 -11.56 65.95 3.21
C HIS A 601 -12.25 66.70 2.06
N SER A 602 -13.18 66.02 1.39
CA SER A 602 -14.11 66.65 0.44
C SER A 602 -14.89 67.74 1.18
N THR A 603 -14.91 68.95 0.61
CA THR A 603 -15.73 70.08 1.08
C THR A 603 -17.17 70.03 0.55
N VAL A 604 -17.57 68.93 -0.09
CA VAL A 604 -18.91 68.78 -0.68
C VAL A 604 -19.80 67.99 0.29
N SER A 605 -20.86 68.62 0.78
CA SER A 605 -21.88 67.98 1.61
C SER A 605 -22.66 66.91 0.81
N PRO A 606 -22.97 65.73 1.38
CA PRO A 606 -23.73 64.70 0.69
C PRO A 606 -25.14 65.17 0.34
N ALA A 607 -25.66 64.75 -0.82
CA ALA A 607 -27.03 65.05 -1.25
C ALA A 607 -28.07 64.39 -0.32
N PRO A 608 -29.16 65.09 0.05
CA PRO A 608 -30.06 64.66 1.12
C PRO A 608 -30.94 63.44 0.82
N HIS A 609 -30.96 62.94 -0.42
CA HIS A 609 -31.71 61.72 -0.75
C HIS A 609 -30.97 60.87 -1.78
N ILE A 610 -30.57 59.69 -1.35
CA ILE A 610 -30.10 58.59 -2.20
C ILE A 610 -31.26 57.58 -2.26
N PRO A 611 -31.84 57.29 -3.44
CA PRO A 611 -32.83 56.22 -3.57
C PRO A 611 -32.13 54.86 -3.44
N THR A 612 -32.70 53.97 -2.63
CA THR A 612 -32.25 52.58 -2.50
C THR A 612 -32.89 51.68 -3.58
N PRO A 613 -32.13 50.75 -4.18
CA PRO A 613 -32.67 49.69 -5.05
C PRO A 613 -33.61 48.73 -4.31
#